data_AF-A0A5A5T8J6-F1
#
_entry.id   AF-A0A5A5T8J6-F1
#
_cell.length_a   1.000
_cell.length_b   1.000
_cell.length_c   1.000
_cell.angle_alpha   90.00
_cell.angle_beta   90.00
_cell.angle_gamma   90.00
#
_symmetry.space_group_name_H-M   'P 1'
#
loop_
_entity.id
_entity.type
_entity.pdbx_description
1 polymer ?
#
loop_
_entity_poly.entity_id
_entity_poly.type
_entity_poly.pdbx_seq_one_letter_code
_entity_poly.pdbx_strand_id
1 'polypeptide(L)'
;MITQTTDKRAVILTALEVEFLAVLAHLRAVREEIHKGTVYTVGSFIEGSQRWEICLVQTGAGNNAAAFEAERAINYFQPQIILFVGVAGGIKDVRVGDVVAATKVYGYESGKSLFRSSFRSRPDVGESSYGLIQRARAEARKNNWRQRLLSSTTAASAQAQESEPPIVLVGAIAAGEKVLASADAQIVTFLKNTYNDTLAVEMEGRGLLKAAHANEPVKALIIRGISDLLDNKQNSDAQGSQPRAASAASAFAFEILAQLDPPVNASASMDTAAISATQSGAQAHVQRSAPPASQQDSNQDNQPLQLADVYISEDNQKTLLDLTFYNAGSRPILLTRVLLDILDVGPFYREAEDSTRSFLPASQQYEVELAPDMQGQQQTLKVSQQLQPGESDRIQLNLGQCNDDPGLAYVWYRIKLTIPFHGQSGVVLASEPLLLSFPPVNLKHLDVWDQRDENSAVNLATLQHMSTLTAERSRSVATTIQKYQR
;
A
#
# COMPACT_ATOMS: atom_id res chain seq x y z
N MET A 1 -51.02 28.36 -5.94
CA MET A 1 -50.39 27.07 -5.56
C MET A 1 -49.06 27.39 -4.93
N ILE A 2 -48.94 27.24 -3.62
CA ILE A 2 -47.65 27.36 -2.92
C ILE A 2 -46.93 26.05 -3.23
N THR A 3 -45.96 26.07 -4.14
CA THR A 3 -45.05 24.93 -4.34
C THR A 3 -44.35 24.69 -3.00
N GLN A 4 -44.74 23.62 -2.29
CA GLN A 4 -43.96 23.07 -1.19
C GLN A 4 -42.60 22.66 -1.78
N THR A 5 -41.61 23.54 -1.68
CA THR A 5 -40.21 23.13 -1.84
C THR A 5 -39.92 22.19 -0.68
N THR A 6 -39.94 20.89 -0.94
CA THR A 6 -39.47 19.90 0.03
C THR A 6 -38.00 20.20 0.32
N ASP A 7 -37.69 20.46 1.59
CA ASP A 7 -36.32 20.71 2.03
C ASP A 7 -35.42 19.56 1.57
N LYS A 8 -34.22 19.89 1.06
CA LYS A 8 -33.22 18.87 0.70
C LYS A 8 -32.84 18.11 1.96
N ARG A 9 -32.56 16.82 1.86
CA ARG A 9 -32.19 16.02 3.04
C ARG A 9 -30.80 15.42 2.89
N ALA A 10 -29.98 15.64 3.90
CA ALA A 10 -28.68 15.01 4.02
C ALA A 10 -28.55 14.27 5.35
N VAL A 11 -27.89 13.13 5.31
CA VAL A 11 -27.47 12.40 6.51
C VAL A 11 -25.98 12.67 6.73
N ILE A 12 -25.57 12.97 7.96
CA ILE A 12 -24.16 13.11 8.34
C ILE A 12 -23.83 12.11 9.45
N LEU A 13 -22.87 11.24 9.17
CA LEU A 13 -22.31 10.30 10.14
C LEU A 13 -20.99 10.85 10.67
N THR A 14 -20.80 10.67 11.97
CA THR A 14 -19.57 10.97 12.71
C THR A 14 -19.18 9.74 13.54
N ALA A 15 -17.91 9.62 13.93
CA ALA A 15 -17.43 8.53 14.78
C ALA A 15 -17.33 8.96 16.24
N LEU A 16 -16.84 10.18 16.50
CA LEU A 16 -16.49 10.69 17.81
C LEU A 16 -17.39 11.86 18.24
N GLU A 17 -17.51 12.07 19.56
CA GLU A 17 -18.30 13.18 20.12
C GLU A 17 -17.80 14.54 19.65
N VAL A 18 -16.48 14.74 19.56
CA VAL A 18 -15.90 16.01 19.07
C VAL A 18 -16.30 16.31 17.63
N GLU A 19 -16.46 15.28 16.80
CA GLU A 19 -16.90 15.40 15.40
C GLU A 19 -18.39 15.70 15.34
N PHE A 20 -19.19 14.98 16.14
CA PHE A 20 -20.61 15.22 16.29
C PHE A 20 -20.91 16.67 16.70
N LEU A 21 -20.22 17.17 17.73
CA LEU A 21 -20.38 18.53 18.22
C LEU A 21 -19.96 19.57 17.17
N ALA A 22 -18.90 19.29 16.40
CA ALA A 22 -18.47 20.17 15.31
C ALA A 22 -19.55 20.28 14.21
N VAL A 23 -20.20 19.18 13.83
CA VAL A 23 -21.30 19.21 12.86
C VAL A 23 -22.53 19.89 13.46
N LEU A 24 -22.89 19.57 14.70
CA LEU A 24 -24.04 20.12 15.41
C LEU A 24 -24.01 21.65 15.46
N ALA A 25 -22.83 22.25 15.62
CA ALA A 25 -22.65 23.69 15.73
C ALA A 25 -23.07 24.47 14.46
N HIS A 26 -23.27 23.81 13.33
CA HIS A 26 -23.81 24.41 12.09
C HIS A 26 -25.34 24.32 11.97
N LEU A 27 -26.00 23.58 12.87
CA LEU A 27 -27.42 23.30 12.80
C LEU A 27 -28.27 24.28 13.61
N ARG A 28 -29.49 24.52 13.15
CA ARG A 28 -30.52 25.31 13.84
C ARG A 28 -31.80 24.50 14.02
N ALA A 29 -32.66 24.90 14.95
CA ALA A 29 -33.94 24.22 15.23
C ALA A 29 -33.75 22.71 15.45
N VAL A 30 -32.78 22.38 16.30
CA VAL A 30 -32.36 21.02 16.58
C VAL A 30 -33.41 20.28 17.41
N ARG A 31 -33.66 19.02 17.05
CA ARG A 31 -34.59 18.12 17.74
C ARG A 31 -34.07 16.68 17.65
N GLU A 32 -34.55 15.82 18.52
CA GLU A 32 -34.24 14.39 18.48
C GLU A 32 -35.28 13.61 17.66
N GLU A 33 -34.82 12.56 16.99
CA GLU A 33 -35.64 11.53 16.37
C GLU A 33 -35.08 10.16 16.73
N ILE A 34 -35.94 9.24 17.15
CA ILE A 34 -35.53 7.89 17.54
C ILE A 34 -36.06 6.89 16.53
N HIS A 35 -35.16 6.11 15.92
CA HIS A 35 -35.52 5.03 15.01
C HIS A 35 -34.77 3.74 15.34
N LYS A 36 -35.51 2.69 15.66
CA LYS A 36 -34.98 1.36 16.02
C LYS A 36 -33.87 1.40 17.09
N GLY A 37 -34.00 2.32 18.05
CA GLY A 37 -33.05 2.51 19.15
C GLY A 37 -31.90 3.48 18.84
N THR A 38 -31.66 3.87 17.60
CA THR A 38 -30.72 4.96 17.28
C THR A 38 -31.38 6.31 17.56
N VAL A 39 -30.67 7.18 18.26
CA VAL A 39 -31.07 8.58 18.48
C VAL A 39 -30.35 9.45 17.46
N TYR A 40 -31.12 10.04 16.56
CA TYR A 40 -30.64 11.01 15.59
C TYR A 40 -30.90 12.42 16.10
N THR A 41 -29.96 13.31 15.81
CA THR A 41 -30.17 14.74 15.95
C THR A 41 -30.52 15.32 14.60
N VAL A 42 -31.73 15.86 14.47
CA VAL A 42 -32.19 16.46 13.23
C VAL A 42 -32.24 17.97 13.39
N GLY A 43 -31.62 18.69 12.46
CA GLY A 43 -31.59 20.14 12.45
C GLY A 43 -31.66 20.70 11.04
N SER A 44 -31.84 22.02 10.96
CA SER A 44 -31.89 22.76 9.70
C SER A 44 -30.56 23.48 9.43
N PHE A 45 -30.13 23.46 8.17
CA PHE A 45 -29.05 24.29 7.65
C PHE A 45 -29.56 25.11 6.47
N ILE A 46 -29.42 26.43 6.56
CA ILE A 46 -29.94 27.38 5.56
C ILE A 46 -28.81 28.33 5.17
N GLU A 47 -28.51 28.40 3.88
CA GLU A 47 -27.53 29.32 3.31
C GLU A 47 -28.05 29.83 1.95
N GLY A 48 -28.28 31.15 1.84
CA GLY A 48 -28.88 31.73 0.65
C GLY A 48 -30.22 31.04 0.30
N SER A 49 -30.29 30.45 -0.90
CA SER A 49 -31.46 29.68 -1.36
C SER A 49 -31.42 28.19 -1.02
N GLN A 50 -30.32 27.69 -0.45
CA GLN A 50 -30.21 26.28 -0.06
C GLN A 50 -30.84 26.07 1.32
N ARG A 51 -31.67 25.04 1.41
CA ARG A 51 -32.30 24.62 2.65
C ARG A 51 -32.19 23.11 2.79
N TRP A 52 -31.51 22.70 3.86
CA TRP A 52 -31.23 21.31 4.18
C TRP A 52 -31.82 20.93 5.54
N GLU A 53 -32.50 19.79 5.59
CA GLU A 53 -32.71 19.02 6.81
C GLU A 53 -31.52 18.05 6.96
N ILE A 54 -30.78 18.20 8.06
CA ILE A 54 -29.59 17.41 8.36
C ILE A 54 -29.93 16.41 9.46
N CYS A 55 -29.78 15.12 9.15
CA CYS A 55 -29.93 14.02 10.09
C CYS A 55 -28.53 13.59 10.54
N LEU A 56 -28.14 13.96 11.75
CA LEU A 56 -26.83 13.72 12.34
C LEU A 56 -26.87 12.54 13.31
N VAL A 57 -25.86 11.67 13.25
CA VAL A 57 -25.67 10.58 14.20
C VAL A 57 -24.18 10.33 14.48
N GLN A 58 -23.86 9.94 15.72
CA GLN A 58 -22.56 9.43 16.12
C GLN A 58 -22.60 7.90 16.09
N THR A 59 -21.78 7.29 15.23
CA THR A 59 -21.80 5.85 14.92
C THR A 59 -20.80 5.03 15.73
N GLY A 60 -19.79 5.69 16.31
CA GLY A 60 -18.58 5.02 16.81
C GLY A 60 -17.57 4.74 15.69
N ALA A 61 -16.43 4.16 16.06
CA ALA A 61 -15.36 3.87 15.11
C ALA A 61 -15.54 2.50 14.41
N GLY A 62 -15.00 2.38 13.19
CA GLY A 62 -14.96 1.13 12.43
C GLY A 62 -15.96 1.04 11.27
N ASN A 63 -15.59 0.30 10.22
CA ASN A 63 -16.36 0.29 8.97
C ASN A 63 -17.68 -0.45 9.13
N ASN A 64 -17.75 -1.46 10.00
CA ASN A 64 -18.98 -2.22 10.23
C ASN A 64 -20.07 -1.36 10.86
N ALA A 65 -19.73 -0.56 11.88
CA ALA A 65 -20.67 0.34 12.55
C ALA A 65 -21.15 1.43 11.57
N ALA A 66 -20.22 2.03 10.82
CA ALA A 66 -20.53 3.03 9.81
C ALA A 66 -21.43 2.49 8.70
N ALA A 67 -21.17 1.28 8.18
CA ALA A 67 -21.99 0.67 7.14
C ALA A 67 -23.42 0.35 7.63
N PHE A 68 -23.53 -0.22 8.84
CA PHE A 68 -24.80 -0.56 9.44
C PHE A 68 -25.68 0.66 9.69
N GLU A 69 -25.09 1.71 10.27
CA GLU A 69 -25.84 2.93 10.58
C GLU A 69 -26.14 3.74 9.32
N ALA A 70 -25.24 3.75 8.32
CA ALA A 70 -25.52 4.34 7.02
C ALA A 70 -26.72 3.68 6.33
N GLU A 71 -26.78 2.35 6.26
CA GLU A 71 -27.91 1.62 5.67
C GLU A 71 -29.23 1.99 6.35
N ARG A 72 -29.23 1.99 7.69
CA ARG A 72 -30.41 2.32 8.50
C ARG A 72 -30.88 3.74 8.24
N ALA A 73 -29.95 4.70 8.30
CA ALA A 73 -30.26 6.11 8.10
C ALA A 73 -30.72 6.39 6.66
N ILE A 74 -30.12 5.76 5.65
CA ILE A 74 -30.55 5.88 4.25
C ILE A 74 -31.99 5.39 4.10
N ASN A 75 -32.30 4.20 4.64
CA ASN A 75 -33.64 3.63 4.53
C ASN A 75 -34.70 4.47 5.26
N TYR A 76 -34.37 5.00 6.44
CA TYR A 76 -35.33 5.75 7.24
C TYR A 76 -35.55 7.17 6.71
N PHE A 77 -34.47 7.88 6.40
CA PHE A 77 -34.53 9.28 6.01
C PHE A 77 -34.65 9.50 4.51
N GLN A 78 -34.34 8.51 3.66
CA GLN A 78 -34.34 8.67 2.20
C GLN A 78 -33.58 9.94 1.74
N PRO A 79 -32.32 10.14 2.18
CA PRO A 79 -31.58 11.37 1.89
C PRO A 79 -31.12 11.42 0.43
N GLN A 80 -30.86 12.62 -0.06
CA GLN A 80 -30.20 12.83 -1.35
C GLN A 80 -28.69 12.62 -1.24
N ILE A 81 -28.14 12.91 -0.06
CA ILE A 81 -26.71 12.90 0.22
C ILE A 81 -26.46 12.28 1.59
N ILE A 82 -25.41 11.47 1.68
CA ILE A 82 -24.86 10.99 2.94
C ILE A 82 -23.38 11.36 3.03
N LEU A 83 -22.96 11.95 4.14
CA LEU A 83 -21.58 12.35 4.38
C LEU A 83 -21.02 11.59 5.58
N PHE A 84 -19.74 11.21 5.51
CA PHE A 84 -18.98 10.95 6.74
C PHE A 84 -18.09 12.16 7.00
N VAL A 85 -18.26 12.79 8.17
CA VAL A 85 -17.46 13.94 8.59
C VAL A 85 -16.74 13.57 9.88
N GLY A 86 -15.42 13.73 9.91
CA GLY A 86 -14.66 13.45 11.12
C GLY A 86 -13.19 13.79 11.01
N VAL A 87 -12.37 13.22 11.89
CA VAL A 87 -10.92 13.40 11.89
C VAL A 87 -10.20 12.19 11.29
N ALA A 88 -8.94 12.39 10.90
CA ALA A 88 -8.06 11.35 10.36
C ALA A 88 -6.60 11.66 10.69
N GLY A 89 -5.76 10.62 10.66
CA GLY A 89 -4.30 10.77 10.69
C GLY A 89 -3.77 11.09 9.29
N GLY A 90 -2.88 12.08 9.19
CA GLY A 90 -2.23 12.45 7.94
C GLY A 90 -1.07 11.52 7.61
N ILE A 91 -0.98 11.07 6.35
CA ILE A 91 0.09 10.21 5.84
C ILE A 91 1.15 11.01 5.09
N LYS A 92 0.73 11.81 4.12
CA LYS A 92 1.61 12.60 3.26
C LYS A 92 0.89 13.81 2.69
N ASP A 93 1.67 14.80 2.28
CA ASP A 93 1.19 16.01 1.58
C ASP A 93 0.13 16.84 2.35
N VAL A 94 -0.07 16.55 3.63
CA VAL A 94 -1.07 17.19 4.51
C VAL A 94 -0.44 17.59 5.84
N ARG A 95 -1.06 18.55 6.52
CA ARG A 95 -0.67 19.03 7.86
C ARG A 95 -1.87 18.95 8.80
N VAL A 96 -1.59 18.98 10.11
CA VAL A 96 -2.63 19.12 11.12
C VAL A 96 -3.46 20.37 10.83
N GLY A 97 -4.79 20.22 10.83
CA GLY A 97 -5.74 21.28 10.49
C GLY A 97 -6.19 21.29 9.03
N ASP A 98 -5.44 20.67 8.10
CA ASP A 98 -5.88 20.52 6.72
C ASP A 98 -7.10 19.58 6.63
N VAL A 99 -7.83 19.67 5.51
CA VAL A 99 -9.00 18.84 5.23
C VAL A 99 -8.73 17.97 4.00
N VAL A 100 -9.13 16.70 4.06
CA VAL A 100 -9.11 15.77 2.92
C VAL A 100 -10.54 15.37 2.59
N ALA A 101 -10.98 15.67 1.37
CA ALA A 101 -12.22 15.14 0.80
C ALA A 101 -11.89 13.94 -0.10
N ALA A 102 -12.44 12.77 0.20
CA ALA A 102 -12.05 11.54 -0.46
C ALA A 102 -12.56 11.47 -1.91
N THR A 103 -11.68 11.23 -2.86
CA THR A 103 -12.08 10.74 -4.20
C THR A 103 -12.49 9.27 -4.13
N LYS A 104 -11.71 8.50 -3.38
CA LYS A 104 -11.88 7.07 -3.12
C LYS A 104 -11.34 6.73 -1.73
N VAL A 105 -11.82 5.62 -1.19
CA VAL A 105 -11.35 5.06 0.08
C VAL A 105 -10.88 3.63 -0.14
N TYR A 106 -9.63 3.35 0.19
CA TYR A 106 -9.07 2.00 0.17
C TYR A 106 -9.40 1.26 1.47
N GLY A 107 -10.08 0.12 1.39
CA GLY A 107 -10.15 -0.86 2.48
C GLY A 107 -8.83 -1.62 2.56
N TYR A 108 -7.85 -1.10 3.30
CA TYR A 108 -6.46 -1.57 3.19
C TYR A 108 -6.22 -2.95 3.81
N GLU A 109 -7.16 -3.47 4.60
CA GLU A 109 -7.06 -4.74 5.32
C GLU A 109 -7.53 -5.95 4.53
N SER A 110 -8.06 -5.74 3.31
CA SER A 110 -8.43 -6.84 2.43
C SER A 110 -7.19 -7.47 1.78
N GLY A 111 -6.97 -8.76 2.01
CA GLY A 111 -5.82 -9.46 1.47
C GLY A 111 -5.65 -10.87 2.01
N LYS A 112 -4.55 -11.51 1.60
CA LYS A 112 -4.14 -12.83 2.10
C LYS A 112 -2.95 -12.65 3.04
N SER A 113 -3.15 -13.02 4.30
CA SER A 113 -2.04 -13.18 5.25
C SER A 113 -1.27 -14.46 4.93
N LEU A 114 0.05 -14.36 4.87
CA LEU A 114 0.97 -15.47 4.64
C LEU A 114 1.83 -15.70 5.90
N PHE A 115 2.62 -16.78 5.89
CA PHE A 115 3.54 -17.10 6.97
C PHE A 115 4.55 -15.93 7.19
N ARG A 116 4.96 -15.71 8.46
CA ARG A 116 5.85 -14.61 8.89
C ARG A 116 5.40 -13.18 8.50
N SER A 117 4.11 -12.88 8.68
CA SER A 117 3.55 -11.51 8.60
C SER A 117 3.58 -10.84 7.22
N SER A 118 3.84 -11.57 6.14
CA SER A 118 3.72 -11.02 4.79
C SER A 118 2.23 -10.93 4.38
N PHE A 119 1.77 -9.73 4.04
CA PHE A 119 0.39 -9.48 3.63
C PHE A 119 0.31 -9.17 2.14
N ARG A 120 -0.44 -9.97 1.37
CA ARG A 120 -0.74 -9.69 -0.04
C ARG A 120 -2.09 -9.01 -0.17
N SER A 121 -2.05 -7.72 -0.45
CA SER A 121 -3.23 -6.88 -0.63
C SER A 121 -4.14 -7.41 -1.75
N ARG A 122 -5.44 -7.36 -1.49
CA ARG A 122 -6.50 -7.51 -2.48
C ARG A 122 -7.28 -6.20 -2.44
N PRO A 123 -6.86 -5.20 -3.24
CA PRO A 123 -7.40 -3.85 -3.14
C PRO A 123 -8.92 -3.85 -3.15
N ASP A 124 -9.49 -3.33 -2.06
CA ASP A 124 -10.91 -3.06 -1.93
C ASP A 124 -11.09 -1.54 -1.96
N VAL A 125 -11.94 -1.04 -2.84
CA VAL A 125 -12.06 0.40 -3.11
C VAL A 125 -13.53 0.80 -3.09
N GLY A 126 -13.85 1.82 -2.30
CA GLY A 126 -15.12 2.55 -2.40
C GLY A 126 -14.89 3.91 -3.04
N GLU A 127 -15.74 4.32 -3.97
CA GLU A 127 -15.64 5.63 -4.63
C GLU A 127 -16.68 6.60 -4.07
N SER A 128 -16.29 7.87 -3.88
CA SER A 128 -17.25 8.93 -3.59
C SER A 128 -18.00 9.32 -4.87
N SER A 129 -19.19 9.88 -4.73
CA SER A 129 -20.01 10.23 -5.88
C SER A 129 -19.36 11.34 -6.71
N TYR A 130 -19.26 11.12 -8.02
CA TYR A 130 -18.57 12.01 -8.96
C TYR A 130 -18.98 13.49 -8.82
N GLY A 131 -20.28 13.78 -8.73
CA GLY A 131 -20.77 15.15 -8.57
C GLY A 131 -20.27 15.84 -7.29
N LEU A 132 -20.17 15.08 -6.18
CA LEU A 132 -19.66 15.60 -4.90
C LEU A 132 -18.14 15.80 -4.96
N ILE A 133 -17.40 14.94 -5.66
CA ILE A 133 -15.96 15.14 -5.91
C ILE A 133 -15.71 16.43 -6.71
N GLN A 134 -16.49 16.67 -7.78
CA GLN A 134 -16.37 17.90 -8.57
C GLN A 134 -16.69 19.14 -7.74
N ARG A 135 -17.73 19.06 -6.91
CA ARG A 135 -18.10 20.11 -5.97
C ARG A 135 -17.00 20.37 -4.94
N ALA A 136 -16.37 19.32 -4.40
CA ALA A 136 -15.24 19.43 -3.48
C ALA A 136 -14.04 20.14 -4.12
N ARG A 137 -13.68 19.77 -5.36
CA ARG A 137 -12.59 20.45 -6.11
C ARG A 137 -12.90 21.92 -6.39
N ALA A 138 -14.16 22.27 -6.62
CA ALA A 138 -14.56 23.65 -6.83
C ALA A 138 -14.35 24.50 -5.57
N GLU A 139 -14.70 23.98 -4.40
CA GLU A 139 -14.60 24.72 -3.13
C GLU A 139 -13.22 24.68 -2.50
N ALA A 140 -12.45 23.62 -2.74
CA ALA A 140 -11.05 23.57 -2.32
C ALA A 140 -10.20 24.71 -2.92
N ARG A 141 -10.59 25.24 -4.10
CA ARG A 141 -9.93 26.38 -4.76
C ARG A 141 -10.37 27.74 -4.20
N LYS A 142 -11.36 27.78 -3.32
CA LYS A 142 -11.92 28.99 -2.73
C LYS A 142 -11.64 29.03 -1.23
N ASN A 143 -11.80 30.21 -0.64
CA ASN A 143 -11.60 30.43 0.79
C ASN A 143 -12.91 30.58 1.58
N ASN A 144 -14.08 30.48 0.93
CA ASN A 144 -15.38 30.73 1.56
C ASN A 144 -15.65 29.77 2.73
N TRP A 145 -15.27 28.49 2.57
CA TRP A 145 -15.44 27.49 3.62
C TRP A 145 -14.70 27.88 4.93
N ARG A 146 -13.59 28.62 4.85
CA ARG A 146 -12.85 29.08 6.04
C ARG A 146 -13.64 30.08 6.87
N GLN A 147 -14.58 30.81 6.28
CA GLN A 147 -15.48 31.71 7.00
C GLN A 147 -16.47 30.94 7.88
N ARG A 148 -16.65 29.65 7.61
CA ARG A 148 -17.47 28.74 8.42
C ARG A 148 -16.68 28.05 9.52
N LEU A 149 -15.37 28.28 9.64
CA LEU A 149 -14.60 27.72 10.74
C LEU A 149 -15.15 28.25 12.06
N LEU A 150 -15.70 27.34 12.86
CA LEU A 150 -16.19 27.66 14.18
C LEU A 150 -15.03 27.48 15.15
N SER A 151 -14.66 28.55 15.86
CA SER A 151 -13.65 28.49 16.91
C SER A 151 -14.18 27.60 18.03
N SER A 152 -13.65 26.38 18.14
CA SER A 152 -13.96 25.48 19.26
C SER A 152 -13.30 26.00 20.54
N THR A 153 -14.00 26.94 21.20
CA THR A 153 -13.88 27.35 22.60
C THR A 153 -12.68 28.21 23.07
N THR A 154 -13.06 29.18 23.90
CA THR A 154 -12.33 30.08 24.82
C THR A 154 -11.24 30.99 24.24
N ALA A 155 -11.25 32.24 24.70
CA ALA A 155 -10.33 33.34 24.40
C ALA A 155 -8.83 33.05 24.67
N ALA A 156 -8.45 31.80 24.97
CA ALA A 156 -7.09 31.32 25.16
C ALA A 156 -6.46 30.68 23.91
N SER A 157 -7.24 30.32 22.88
CA SER A 157 -6.74 29.69 21.65
C SER A 157 -6.25 30.68 20.57
N ALA A 158 -6.44 31.99 20.79
CA ALA A 158 -5.97 33.05 19.89
C ALA A 158 -4.44 33.22 19.85
N GLN A 159 -3.68 32.48 20.67
CA GLN A 159 -2.22 32.58 20.79
C GLN A 159 -1.45 31.44 20.11
N ALA A 160 -2.12 30.42 19.56
CA ALA A 160 -1.44 29.44 18.72
C ALA A 160 -1.29 30.03 17.30
N GLN A 161 -0.16 30.69 17.08
CA GLN A 161 0.24 31.23 15.80
C GLN A 161 0.48 30.08 14.80
N GLU A 162 -0.58 29.63 14.11
CA GLU A 162 -0.44 28.84 12.89
C GLU A 162 0.16 29.73 11.81
N SER A 163 1.28 29.29 11.23
CA SER A 163 2.02 30.03 10.21
C SER A 163 1.30 30.09 8.85
N GLU A 164 0.34 29.17 8.60
CA GLU A 164 -0.44 29.15 7.35
C GLU A 164 -1.89 28.64 7.56
N PRO A 165 -2.87 29.19 6.81
CA PRO A 165 -4.27 28.78 6.93
C PRO A 165 -4.51 27.36 6.37
N PRO A 166 -5.44 26.58 6.95
CA PRO A 166 -5.69 25.20 6.55
C PRO A 166 -6.15 25.12 5.10
N ILE A 167 -5.67 24.12 4.37
CA ILE A 167 -6.04 23.87 2.97
C ILE A 167 -6.94 22.64 2.85
N VAL A 168 -7.58 22.49 1.68
CA VAL A 168 -8.36 21.30 1.34
C VAL A 168 -7.67 20.55 0.21
N LEU A 169 -7.41 19.27 0.41
CA LEU A 169 -6.95 18.35 -0.62
C LEU A 169 -8.09 17.40 -1.00
N VAL A 170 -8.23 17.12 -2.29
CA VAL A 170 -9.23 16.16 -2.80
C VAL A 170 -8.49 14.95 -3.35
N GLY A 171 -8.41 13.87 -2.57
CA GLY A 171 -7.52 12.74 -2.85
C GLY A 171 -7.95 11.44 -2.17
N ALA A 172 -7.08 10.42 -2.20
CA ALA A 172 -7.41 9.11 -1.64
C ALA A 172 -7.28 9.09 -0.11
N ILE A 173 -8.14 8.31 0.53
CA ILE A 173 -8.08 7.98 1.97
C ILE A 173 -7.96 6.46 2.12
N ALA A 174 -7.34 5.97 3.20
CA ALA A 174 -7.31 4.56 3.54
C ALA A 174 -8.11 4.29 4.82
N ALA A 175 -8.94 3.25 4.82
CA ALA A 175 -9.79 2.83 5.92
C ALA A 175 -9.46 1.41 6.38
N GLY A 176 -9.42 1.18 7.68
CA GLY A 176 -9.32 -0.15 8.29
C GLY A 176 -9.81 -0.15 9.73
N GLU A 177 -9.72 -1.27 10.43
CA GLU A 177 -10.27 -1.41 11.79
C GLU A 177 -9.26 -1.08 12.90
N LYS A 178 -8.09 -0.54 12.56
CA LYS A 178 -7.00 -0.24 13.51
C LYS A 178 -6.73 1.26 13.62
N VAL A 179 -6.62 1.75 14.87
CA VAL A 179 -6.06 3.07 15.16
C VAL A 179 -4.54 3.02 14.99
N LEU A 180 -4.00 3.91 14.15
CA LEU A 180 -2.56 3.97 13.91
C LEU A 180 -1.90 4.90 14.93
N ALA A 181 -1.21 4.30 15.90
CA ALA A 181 -0.68 5.01 17.06
C ALA A 181 0.76 5.51 16.91
N SER A 182 1.53 5.04 15.94
CA SER A 182 2.94 5.42 15.74
C SER A 182 3.34 5.43 14.27
N ALA A 183 4.33 6.28 13.94
CA ALA A 183 4.98 6.37 12.63
C ALA A 183 5.58 5.02 12.20
N ASP A 184 6.18 4.33 13.16
CA ASP A 184 6.96 3.10 12.95
C ASP A 184 6.06 1.85 12.82
N ALA A 185 4.75 2.03 12.80
CA ALA A 185 3.85 0.90 12.62
C ALA A 185 4.02 0.35 11.19
N GLN A 186 4.28 -0.95 11.06
CA GLN A 186 4.44 -1.67 9.79
C GLN A 186 3.35 -1.35 8.75
N ILE A 187 2.17 -1.01 9.25
CA ILE A 187 1.00 -0.59 8.48
C ILE A 187 1.15 0.77 7.79
N VAL A 188 1.87 1.75 8.37
CA VAL A 188 2.17 3.04 7.73
C VAL A 188 3.07 2.82 6.52
N THR A 189 4.15 2.05 6.71
CA THR A 189 5.05 1.64 5.62
C THR A 189 4.29 0.87 4.54
N PHE A 190 3.42 -0.05 4.93
CA PHE A 190 2.54 -0.79 4.02
C PHE A 190 1.61 0.13 3.21
N LEU A 191 0.95 1.11 3.86
CA LEU A 191 0.08 2.08 3.19
C LEU A 191 0.88 2.94 2.21
N LYS A 192 2.06 3.44 2.60
CA LYS A 192 2.94 4.24 1.74
C LYS A 192 3.44 3.45 0.52
N ASN A 193 3.71 2.15 0.67
CA ASN A 193 4.21 1.31 -0.42
C ASN A 193 3.10 0.78 -1.35
N THR A 194 1.94 0.43 -0.78
CA THR A 194 0.86 -0.23 -1.53
C THR A 194 -0.19 0.75 -2.05
N TYR A 195 -0.53 1.76 -1.24
CA TYR A 195 -1.58 2.75 -1.50
C TYR A 195 -1.00 4.16 -1.49
N ASN A 196 0.07 4.34 -2.26
CA ASN A 196 0.98 5.49 -2.17
C ASN A 196 0.35 6.85 -2.51
N ASP A 197 -0.89 6.89 -3.03
CA ASP A 197 -1.67 8.09 -3.30
C ASP A 197 -2.58 8.50 -2.12
N THR A 198 -2.58 7.73 -1.03
CA THR A 198 -3.36 8.01 0.18
C THR A 198 -2.81 9.24 0.92
N LEU A 199 -3.68 10.20 1.21
CA LEU A 199 -3.37 11.41 1.97
C LEU A 199 -3.61 11.22 3.47
N ALA A 200 -4.62 10.44 3.84
CA ALA A 200 -5.05 10.26 5.23
C ALA A 200 -5.51 8.82 5.51
N VAL A 201 -5.46 8.43 6.79
CA VAL A 201 -5.96 7.16 7.30
C VAL A 201 -7.06 7.37 8.35
N GLU A 202 -8.11 6.57 8.28
CA GLU A 202 -9.27 6.61 9.18
C GLU A 202 -9.90 5.19 9.29
N MET A 203 -11.08 5.08 9.88
CA MET A 203 -11.65 3.77 10.22
C MET A 203 -13.09 3.51 9.73
N GLU A 204 -13.76 4.43 9.01
CA GLU A 204 -15.20 4.30 8.70
C GLU A 204 -15.59 4.48 7.23
N GLY A 205 -14.79 5.22 6.46
CA GLY A 205 -15.20 5.74 5.15
C GLY A 205 -15.50 4.64 4.15
N ARG A 206 -14.79 3.51 4.21
CA ARG A 206 -15.04 2.37 3.32
C ARG A 206 -16.40 1.73 3.61
N GLY A 207 -16.78 1.62 4.88
CA GLY A 207 -18.07 1.11 5.33
C GLY A 207 -19.23 1.98 4.84
N LEU A 208 -19.14 3.30 5.03
CA LEU A 208 -20.18 4.22 4.54
C LEU A 208 -20.34 4.16 3.02
N LEU A 209 -19.22 4.16 2.27
CA LEU A 209 -19.28 4.07 0.81
C LEU A 209 -19.85 2.72 0.34
N LYS A 210 -19.65 1.62 1.10
CA LYS A 210 -20.29 0.34 0.80
C LYS A 210 -21.81 0.42 0.91
N ALA A 211 -22.31 1.01 1.98
CA ALA A 211 -23.75 1.17 2.22
C ALA A 211 -24.39 2.12 1.18
N ALA A 212 -23.73 3.23 0.87
CA ALA A 212 -24.21 4.17 -0.15
C ALA A 212 -24.28 3.53 -1.54
N HIS A 213 -23.25 2.78 -1.96
CA HIS A 213 -23.24 2.09 -3.24
C HIS A 213 -24.36 1.06 -3.38
N ALA A 214 -24.74 0.39 -2.28
CA ALA A 214 -25.86 -0.55 -2.28
C ALA A 214 -27.24 0.14 -2.35
N ASN A 215 -27.32 1.46 -2.12
CA ASN A 215 -28.57 2.22 -2.00
C ASN A 215 -28.62 3.41 -2.97
N GLU A 216 -28.43 3.15 -4.27
CA GLU A 216 -28.65 4.16 -5.30
C GLU A 216 -30.09 4.72 -5.24
N PRO A 217 -30.30 6.04 -5.46
CA PRO A 217 -29.36 7.01 -6.03
C PRO A 217 -28.64 7.91 -4.99
N VAL A 218 -28.50 7.48 -3.73
CA VAL A 218 -27.88 8.31 -2.69
C VAL A 218 -26.44 8.69 -3.07
N LYS A 219 -26.08 9.97 -2.92
CA LYS A 219 -24.72 10.44 -3.20
C LYS A 219 -23.89 10.44 -1.91
N ALA A 220 -22.65 10.01 -1.96
CA ALA A 220 -21.78 9.91 -0.79
C ALA A 220 -20.44 10.62 -0.96
N LEU A 221 -19.94 11.22 0.13
CA LEU A 221 -18.61 11.83 0.21
C LEU A 221 -18.05 11.67 1.64
N ILE A 222 -16.76 11.36 1.73
CA ILE A 222 -16.01 11.30 2.99
C ILE A 222 -15.18 12.57 3.13
N ILE A 223 -15.25 13.23 4.28
CA ILE A 223 -14.53 14.48 4.57
C ILE A 223 -13.84 14.33 5.92
N ARG A 224 -12.51 14.44 5.92
CA ARG A 224 -11.68 14.26 7.11
C ARG A 224 -10.82 15.48 7.38
N GLY A 225 -10.84 15.97 8.62
CA GLY A 225 -9.86 16.93 9.11
C GLY A 225 -8.65 16.21 9.67
N ILE A 226 -7.44 16.68 9.39
CA ILE A 226 -6.22 16.03 9.87
C ILE A 226 -5.93 16.44 11.32
N SER A 227 -6.04 15.51 12.25
CA SER A 227 -5.82 15.76 13.70
C SER A 227 -4.37 15.57 14.14
N ASP A 228 -3.65 14.69 13.46
CA ASP A 228 -2.28 14.29 13.78
C ASP A 228 -1.58 13.81 12.51
N LEU A 229 -0.25 13.75 12.53
CA LEU A 229 0.56 13.22 11.44
C LEU A 229 1.22 11.93 11.88
N LEU A 230 1.14 10.90 11.03
CA LEU A 230 1.73 9.61 11.36
C LEU A 230 3.25 9.69 11.47
N ASP A 231 3.93 10.52 10.66
CA ASP A 231 5.40 10.58 10.62
C ASP A 231 6.07 11.28 11.80
N ASN A 232 5.35 11.89 12.76
CA ASN A 232 5.96 12.66 13.86
C ASN A 232 5.02 12.83 15.07
N LYS A 233 4.50 11.72 15.60
CA LYS A 233 3.48 11.79 16.66
C LYS A 233 3.96 12.40 18.00
N GLN A 234 5.27 12.47 18.22
CA GLN A 234 5.85 13.06 19.45
C GLN A 234 5.60 14.58 19.59
N ASN A 235 5.17 15.27 18.52
CA ASN A 235 4.89 16.72 18.54
C ASN A 235 3.40 17.09 18.37
N SER A 236 2.50 16.13 18.16
CA SER A 236 1.10 16.41 17.78
C SER A 236 0.05 16.25 18.89
N ASP A 237 0.43 15.86 20.10
CA ASP A 237 -0.48 15.79 21.26
C ASP A 237 -0.67 17.16 21.95
N ALA A 238 -1.05 18.17 21.16
CA ALA A 238 -1.62 19.40 21.72
C ALA A 238 -3.13 19.21 21.86
N GLN A 239 -3.66 19.40 23.08
CA GLN A 239 -5.05 19.18 23.54
C GLN A 239 -6.18 19.89 22.73
N GLY A 240 -5.90 20.41 21.53
CA GLY A 240 -6.86 21.08 20.65
C GLY A 240 -6.72 20.80 19.15
N SER A 241 -5.91 19.84 18.70
CA SER A 241 -5.84 19.51 17.26
C SER A 241 -7.10 18.81 16.75
N GLN A 242 -7.64 17.83 17.49
CA GLN A 242 -8.86 17.11 17.12
C GLN A 242 -10.10 18.03 16.99
N PRO A 243 -10.42 18.91 17.96
CA PRO A 243 -11.52 19.87 17.80
C PRO A 243 -11.35 20.84 16.62
N ARG A 244 -10.11 21.27 16.32
CA ARG A 244 -9.83 22.13 15.16
C ARG A 244 -10.02 21.37 13.85
N ALA A 245 -9.48 20.17 13.75
CA ALA A 245 -9.62 19.30 12.58
C ALA A 245 -11.10 18.97 12.32
N ALA A 246 -11.85 18.60 13.35
CA ALA A 246 -13.28 18.35 13.26
C ALA A 246 -14.08 19.60 12.81
N SER A 247 -13.74 20.78 13.33
CA SER A 247 -14.33 22.05 12.91
C SER A 247 -14.03 22.35 11.43
N ALA A 248 -12.78 22.12 10.98
CA ALA A 248 -12.40 22.30 9.58
C ALA A 248 -13.13 21.35 8.63
N ALA A 249 -13.25 20.07 8.99
CA ALA A 249 -13.99 19.08 8.23
C ALA A 249 -15.48 19.46 8.10
N SER A 250 -16.11 19.84 9.21
CA SER A 250 -17.51 20.30 9.26
C SER A 250 -17.72 21.56 8.42
N ALA A 251 -16.88 22.58 8.60
CA ALA A 251 -16.94 23.82 7.84
C ALA A 251 -16.88 23.56 6.33
N PHE A 252 -16.00 22.65 5.88
CA PHE A 252 -15.93 22.26 4.48
C PHE A 252 -17.18 21.49 4.02
N ALA A 253 -17.67 20.53 4.82
CA ALA A 253 -18.90 19.79 4.51
C ALA A 253 -20.11 20.71 4.29
N PHE A 254 -20.29 21.70 5.15
CA PHE A 254 -21.38 22.66 5.02
C PHE A 254 -21.18 23.63 3.86
N GLU A 255 -19.95 23.97 3.45
CA GLU A 255 -19.72 24.73 2.21
C GLU A 255 -20.10 23.92 0.96
N ILE A 256 -19.89 22.59 0.99
CA ILE A 256 -20.36 21.71 -0.08
C ILE A 256 -21.89 21.75 -0.15
N LEU A 257 -22.59 21.56 0.97
CA LEU A 257 -24.05 21.63 1.03
C LEU A 257 -24.61 22.99 0.62
N ALA A 258 -23.95 24.08 1.04
CA ALA A 258 -24.33 25.45 0.72
C ALA A 258 -24.35 25.73 -0.78
N GLN A 259 -23.60 24.98 -1.59
CA GLN A 259 -23.61 25.20 -3.03
C GLN A 259 -23.65 23.94 -3.87
N LEU A 260 -24.34 22.94 -3.34
CA LEU A 260 -24.97 21.90 -4.13
C LEU A 260 -26.22 22.49 -4.80
N ASP A 261 -26.13 22.67 -6.12
CA ASP A 261 -27.10 23.32 -7.02
C ASP A 261 -27.29 24.84 -6.82
N PRO A 262 -26.27 25.70 -7.06
CA PRO A 262 -26.49 27.14 -7.14
C PRO A 262 -27.27 27.46 -8.43
N PRO A 263 -28.10 28.53 -8.44
CA PRO A 263 -29.01 28.82 -9.54
C PRO A 263 -28.25 28.97 -10.87
N VAL A 264 -28.71 28.23 -11.87
CA VAL A 264 -28.43 28.52 -13.28
C VAL A 264 -29.12 29.86 -13.56
N ASN A 265 -28.33 30.90 -13.80
CA ASN A 265 -28.84 32.09 -14.47
C ASN A 265 -29.46 31.62 -15.80
N ALA A 266 -30.80 31.73 -15.89
CA ALA A 266 -31.55 31.36 -17.07
C ALA A 266 -31.13 32.27 -18.25
N SER A 267 -30.37 31.73 -19.20
CA SER A 267 -30.38 32.11 -20.62
C SER A 267 -29.32 31.33 -21.41
N ALA A 268 -29.73 30.20 -21.98
CA ALA A 268 -29.42 29.78 -23.36
C ALA A 268 -29.93 28.35 -23.56
N SER A 269 -31.17 28.27 -24.06
CA SER A 269 -31.71 27.14 -24.80
C SER A 269 -31.00 26.97 -26.16
N MET A 270 -31.10 25.74 -26.70
CA MET A 270 -30.67 25.25 -28.04
C MET A 270 -29.26 24.63 -28.06
N ASP A 271 -29.00 23.43 -28.59
CA ASP A 271 -29.83 22.49 -29.35
C ASP A 271 -29.29 21.06 -29.23
N THR A 272 -30.23 20.11 -29.22
CA THR A 272 -30.04 18.67 -29.49
C THR A 272 -29.71 18.43 -30.97
N ALA A 273 -28.66 17.64 -31.25
CA ALA A 273 -28.63 16.80 -32.45
C ALA A 273 -27.75 15.56 -32.24
N ALA A 274 -28.40 14.40 -32.38
CA ALA A 274 -27.80 13.08 -32.45
C ALA A 274 -27.12 12.86 -33.80
N ILE A 275 -26.03 12.09 -33.83
CA ILE A 275 -25.61 11.34 -35.02
C ILE A 275 -25.15 9.95 -34.58
N SER A 276 -25.86 8.94 -35.05
CA SER A 276 -25.50 7.52 -34.98
C SER A 276 -24.80 7.07 -36.26
N ALA A 277 -23.85 6.15 -36.06
CA ALA A 277 -23.43 5.02 -36.91
C ALA A 277 -22.77 5.26 -38.29
N THR A 278 -21.56 4.67 -38.43
CA THR A 278 -21.34 3.57 -39.39
C THR A 278 -20.13 2.71 -38.98
N GLN A 279 -20.31 1.39 -39.07
CA GLN A 279 -19.30 0.34 -38.97
C GLN A 279 -18.44 0.27 -40.24
N SER A 280 -17.16 -0.12 -40.12
CA SER A 280 -16.57 -1.35 -40.69
C SER A 280 -15.04 -1.34 -40.52
N GLY A 281 -14.42 -2.52 -40.40
CA GLY A 281 -13.03 -2.71 -40.83
C GLY A 281 -12.08 -3.46 -39.89
N ALA A 282 -12.17 -4.79 -39.93
CA ALA A 282 -11.09 -5.77 -39.98
C ALA A 282 -9.86 -5.67 -39.03
N GLN A 283 -9.71 -6.74 -38.25
CA GLN A 283 -8.50 -7.19 -37.57
C GLN A 283 -7.35 -7.47 -38.57
N ALA A 284 -6.12 -7.12 -38.19
CA ALA A 284 -4.92 -7.75 -38.73
C ALA A 284 -3.81 -7.80 -37.67
N HIS A 285 -3.48 -9.03 -37.29
CA HIS A 285 -2.40 -9.44 -36.40
C HIS A 285 -1.08 -9.38 -37.20
N VAL A 286 -0.12 -8.56 -36.77
CA VAL A 286 1.22 -8.51 -37.39
C VAL A 286 2.21 -9.21 -36.47
N GLN A 287 2.56 -10.42 -36.89
CA GLN A 287 3.67 -11.22 -36.41
C GLN A 287 4.97 -10.56 -36.88
N ARG A 288 5.90 -10.24 -35.95
CA ARG A 288 7.26 -9.86 -36.30
C ARG A 288 8.24 -10.95 -35.91
N SER A 289 9.07 -11.25 -36.90
CA SER A 289 10.09 -12.27 -37.04
C SER A 289 11.28 -12.10 -36.08
N ALA A 290 11.83 -13.23 -35.63
CA ALA A 290 13.11 -13.32 -34.95
C ALA A 290 14.30 -13.29 -35.95
N PRO A 291 15.49 -12.80 -35.56
CA PRO A 291 16.72 -12.89 -36.36
C PRO A 291 17.45 -14.24 -36.18
N PRO A 292 18.42 -14.57 -37.06
CA PRO A 292 18.95 -15.91 -37.20
C PRO A 292 20.03 -16.27 -36.18
N ALA A 293 20.13 -17.58 -35.93
CA ALA A 293 21.13 -18.23 -35.09
C ALA A 293 22.55 -18.08 -35.66
N SER A 294 23.51 -17.73 -34.79
CA SER A 294 24.94 -17.87 -35.03
C SER A 294 25.52 -18.91 -34.06
N GLN A 295 25.81 -20.08 -34.64
CA GLN A 295 26.83 -21.09 -34.33
C GLN A 295 27.41 -21.12 -32.89
N GLN A 296 27.03 -22.17 -32.17
CA GLN A 296 27.72 -22.69 -30.98
C GLN A 296 29.03 -23.39 -31.39
N ASP A 297 30.09 -23.10 -30.64
CA ASP A 297 31.26 -23.95 -30.53
C ASP A 297 30.96 -25.12 -29.58
N SER A 298 31.40 -26.30 -29.99
CA SER A 298 31.02 -27.62 -29.50
C SER A 298 31.62 -28.00 -28.14
N ASN A 299 30.78 -28.59 -27.27
CA ASN A 299 31.03 -29.81 -26.45
C ASN A 299 30.42 -29.81 -25.03
N GLN A 300 29.15 -29.43 -24.85
CA GLN A 300 28.35 -29.81 -23.65
C GLN A 300 26.89 -30.23 -23.93
N ASP A 301 26.46 -30.29 -25.20
CA ASP A 301 25.05 -30.44 -25.56
C ASP A 301 24.62 -31.91 -25.72
N ASN A 302 24.04 -32.49 -24.67
CA ASN A 302 22.97 -33.48 -24.86
C ASN A 302 21.97 -33.56 -23.68
N GLN A 303 21.96 -32.55 -22.80
CA GLN A 303 21.02 -32.46 -21.69
C GLN A 303 19.81 -31.61 -22.12
N PRO A 304 18.57 -32.13 -22.00
CA PRO A 304 17.37 -31.45 -22.52
C PRO A 304 16.97 -30.21 -21.69
N LEU A 305 17.38 -30.12 -20.42
CA LEU A 305 17.25 -28.93 -19.58
C LEU A 305 18.63 -28.35 -19.31
N GLN A 306 18.79 -27.04 -19.53
CA GLN A 306 20.02 -26.31 -19.30
C GLN A 306 19.80 -25.20 -18.26
N LEU A 307 20.78 -25.00 -17.38
CA LEU A 307 20.84 -23.84 -16.51
C LEU A 307 21.55 -22.75 -17.31
N ALA A 308 20.76 -21.94 -18.01
CA ALA A 308 21.26 -20.98 -18.99
C ALA A 308 21.96 -19.80 -18.32
N ASP A 309 21.53 -19.43 -17.11
CA ASP A 309 22.16 -18.39 -16.31
C ASP A 309 21.89 -18.60 -14.82
N VAL A 310 22.88 -18.24 -14.00
CA VAL A 310 22.78 -18.15 -12.54
C VAL A 310 23.25 -16.77 -12.15
N TYR A 311 22.32 -15.92 -11.75
CA TYR A 311 22.66 -14.56 -11.34
C TYR A 311 22.39 -14.36 -9.86
N ILE A 312 23.39 -13.85 -9.14
CA ILE A 312 23.26 -13.51 -7.73
C ILE A 312 23.05 -12.00 -7.64
N SER A 313 21.86 -11.59 -7.19
CA SER A 313 21.55 -10.19 -6.90
C SER A 313 21.53 -9.96 -5.40
N GLU A 314 22.14 -8.86 -4.97
CA GLU A 314 22.26 -8.47 -3.57
C GLU A 314 21.62 -7.08 -3.44
N ASP A 315 20.37 -7.01 -2.98
CA ASP A 315 19.61 -5.76 -2.79
C ASP A 315 19.02 -5.74 -1.38
N ASN A 316 19.27 -4.67 -0.63
CA ASN A 316 18.62 -4.33 0.65
C ASN A 316 18.26 -5.51 1.57
N GLN A 317 19.28 -6.04 2.25
CA GLN A 317 19.19 -7.09 3.27
C GLN A 317 18.93 -8.51 2.74
N LYS A 318 18.74 -8.70 1.42
CA LYS A 318 18.43 -10.02 0.84
C LYS A 318 19.40 -10.41 -0.27
N THR A 319 19.80 -11.68 -0.28
CA THR A 319 20.53 -12.28 -1.40
C THR A 319 19.53 -13.08 -2.22
N LEU A 320 19.42 -12.72 -3.49
CA LEU A 320 18.49 -13.27 -4.45
C LEU A 320 19.28 -14.12 -5.44
N LEU A 321 18.87 -15.36 -5.62
CA LEU A 321 19.43 -16.24 -6.63
C LEU A 321 18.44 -16.38 -7.78
N ASP A 322 18.79 -15.78 -8.91
CA ASP A 322 18.05 -15.87 -10.16
C ASP A 322 18.56 -17.06 -10.97
N LEU A 323 17.66 -18.02 -11.21
CA LEU A 323 17.95 -19.20 -12.01
C LEU A 323 17.15 -19.10 -13.30
N THR A 324 17.87 -19.03 -14.42
CA THR A 324 17.27 -19.04 -15.75
C THR A 324 17.41 -20.43 -16.35
N PHE A 325 16.28 -21.07 -16.62
CA PHE A 325 16.25 -22.39 -17.24
C PHE A 325 15.90 -22.29 -18.71
N TYR A 326 16.50 -23.16 -19.50
CA TYR A 326 16.21 -23.30 -20.92
C TYR A 326 15.93 -24.77 -21.26
N ASN A 327 14.82 -25.02 -21.95
CA ASN A 327 14.50 -26.35 -22.46
C ASN A 327 15.00 -26.49 -23.91
N ALA A 328 16.21 -27.04 -24.06
CA ALA A 328 16.82 -27.38 -25.35
C ALA A 328 16.27 -28.70 -25.94
N GLY A 329 15.43 -29.43 -25.18
CA GLY A 329 14.85 -30.71 -25.58
C GLY A 329 13.58 -30.59 -26.42
N SER A 330 13.11 -31.73 -26.95
CA SER A 330 11.94 -31.82 -27.84
C SER A 330 10.61 -32.12 -27.12
N ARG A 331 10.58 -32.10 -25.78
CA ARG A 331 9.39 -32.40 -24.96
C ARG A 331 9.25 -31.39 -23.81
N PRO A 332 8.02 -31.15 -23.29
CA PRO A 332 7.83 -30.30 -22.12
C PRO A 332 8.50 -30.89 -20.88
N ILE A 333 9.11 -30.03 -20.06
CA ILE A 333 9.80 -30.43 -18.83
C ILE A 333 9.06 -29.83 -17.64
N LEU A 334 8.83 -30.67 -16.62
CA LEU A 334 8.25 -30.24 -15.35
C LEU A 334 9.33 -30.25 -14.26
N LEU A 335 9.57 -29.08 -13.68
CA LEU A 335 10.41 -28.85 -12.51
C LEU A 335 9.53 -28.93 -11.28
N THR A 336 9.76 -29.93 -10.43
CA THR A 336 8.94 -30.18 -9.23
C THR A 336 9.69 -29.91 -7.92
N ARG A 337 11.02 -29.82 -7.98
CA ARG A 337 11.85 -29.57 -6.81
C ARG A 337 13.23 -29.03 -7.18
N VAL A 338 13.82 -28.30 -6.25
CA VAL A 338 15.23 -27.90 -6.24
C VAL A 338 15.83 -28.39 -4.94
N LEU A 339 16.92 -29.14 -5.00
CA LEU A 339 17.67 -29.61 -3.85
C LEU A 339 18.83 -28.64 -3.62
N LEU A 340 18.97 -28.17 -2.38
CA LEU A 340 20.00 -27.24 -1.96
C LEU A 340 20.90 -27.96 -0.95
N ASP A 341 22.12 -28.28 -1.36
CA ASP A 341 23.13 -28.89 -0.51
C ASP A 341 23.96 -27.80 0.17
N ILE A 342 23.99 -27.77 1.51
CA ILE A 342 24.76 -26.79 2.29
C ILE A 342 26.11 -27.42 2.63
N LEU A 343 27.15 -27.05 1.89
CA LEU A 343 28.44 -27.71 1.92
C LEU A 343 29.37 -27.19 3.02
N ASP A 344 29.27 -25.91 3.38
CA ASP A 344 30.11 -25.25 4.40
C ASP A 344 29.46 -23.93 4.89
N VAL A 345 29.74 -23.51 6.12
CA VAL A 345 29.09 -22.32 6.75
C VAL A 345 29.92 -21.66 7.86
N GLY A 346 29.79 -20.33 8.07
CA GLY A 346 30.43 -19.64 9.21
C GLY A 346 29.98 -18.19 9.48
N PRO A 347 30.20 -17.62 10.69
CA PRO A 347 29.59 -16.36 11.17
C PRO A 347 30.41 -15.05 10.99
N PHE A 348 29.73 -13.90 11.16
CA PHE A 348 30.14 -12.48 11.31
C PHE A 348 29.13 -11.76 12.27
N TYR A 349 29.38 -10.54 12.79
CA TYR A 349 28.57 -9.80 13.81
C TYR A 349 28.16 -8.34 13.37
N ARG A 350 27.05 -7.70 13.86
CA ARG A 350 26.43 -6.43 13.29
C ARG A 350 25.26 -5.78 14.12
N GLU A 351 24.93 -4.50 13.82
CA GLU A 351 23.61 -3.79 13.93
C GLU A 351 23.24 -2.90 12.66
N ALA A 352 22.03 -2.32 12.59
CA ALA A 352 21.16 -2.19 11.38
C ALA A 352 20.94 -0.83 10.64
N GLU A 353 20.29 -0.94 9.44
CA GLU A 353 19.32 -0.09 8.67
C GLU A 353 19.59 0.68 7.32
N ASP A 354 18.85 0.26 6.26
CA ASP A 354 18.32 0.94 5.02
C ASP A 354 19.12 1.44 3.76
N SER A 355 18.75 0.97 2.54
CA SER A 355 17.89 1.65 1.52
C SER A 355 17.99 1.14 0.03
N THR A 356 16.82 0.95 -0.63
CA THR A 356 16.38 0.79 -2.10
C THR A 356 17.35 0.33 -3.25
N ARG A 357 17.02 -0.34 -4.40
CA ARG A 357 15.87 -0.44 -5.36
C ARG A 357 16.16 -1.44 -6.54
N SER A 358 15.14 -2.20 -7.00
CA SER A 358 14.70 -2.53 -8.40
C SER A 358 15.49 -3.48 -9.36
N PHE A 359 14.85 -4.54 -9.92
CA PHE A 359 14.32 -4.66 -11.33
C PHE A 359 13.86 -6.10 -11.74
N LEU A 360 12.75 -6.14 -12.51
CA LEU A 360 12.12 -7.22 -13.33
C LEU A 360 11.37 -8.38 -12.61
N PRO A 361 10.16 -8.76 -13.08
CA PRO A 361 9.34 -9.79 -12.44
C PRO A 361 9.81 -11.20 -12.80
N ALA A 362 10.12 -12.01 -11.79
CA ALA A 362 10.21 -13.46 -11.93
C ALA A 362 8.80 -14.05 -12.14
N SER A 363 8.68 -15.13 -12.92
CA SER A 363 7.40 -15.84 -13.08
C SER A 363 6.97 -16.52 -11.78
N GLN A 364 7.95 -16.86 -10.93
CA GLN A 364 7.74 -17.46 -9.62
C GLN A 364 8.90 -17.15 -8.65
N GLN A 365 8.56 -16.88 -7.38
CA GLN A 365 9.53 -16.61 -6.31
C GLN A 365 9.34 -17.63 -5.18
N TYR A 366 10.43 -18.16 -4.66
CA TYR A 366 10.47 -19.14 -3.56
C TYR A 366 11.33 -18.60 -2.43
N GLU A 367 10.82 -18.61 -1.20
CA GLU A 367 11.59 -18.20 -0.02
C GLU A 367 12.27 -19.43 0.60
N VAL A 368 13.55 -19.27 0.94
CA VAL A 368 14.39 -20.33 1.50
C VAL A 368 15.16 -19.76 2.67
N GLU A 369 15.08 -20.42 3.82
CA GLU A 369 15.82 -20.03 5.01
C GLU A 369 16.93 -21.03 5.30
N LEU A 370 18.11 -20.49 5.58
CA LEU A 370 19.33 -21.21 5.93
C LEU A 370 19.74 -20.85 7.36
N ALA A 371 20.36 -21.81 8.05
CA ALA A 371 20.92 -21.63 9.38
C ALA A 371 22.30 -22.30 9.49
N PRO A 372 23.20 -21.80 10.36
CA PRO A 372 24.56 -22.35 10.51
C PRO A 372 24.62 -23.82 10.95
N ASP A 373 23.61 -24.32 11.65
CA ASP A 373 23.53 -25.72 12.07
C ASP A 373 23.15 -26.69 10.92
N MET A 374 22.79 -26.16 9.75
CA MET A 374 22.44 -26.93 8.56
C MET A 374 23.65 -27.37 7.72
N GLN A 375 24.89 -27.15 8.20
CA GLN A 375 26.10 -27.61 7.52
C GLN A 375 26.05 -29.12 7.26
N GLY A 376 26.28 -29.52 6.00
CA GLY A 376 26.24 -30.91 5.55
C GLY A 376 24.83 -31.46 5.31
N GLN A 377 23.78 -30.64 5.44
CA GLN A 377 22.39 -31.04 5.22
C GLN A 377 21.90 -30.64 3.81
N GLN A 378 20.86 -31.34 3.32
CA GLN A 378 20.19 -31.05 2.05
C GLN A 378 18.77 -30.56 2.30
N GLN A 379 18.44 -29.37 1.79
CA GLN A 379 17.11 -28.80 1.85
C GLN A 379 16.36 -29.05 0.53
N THR A 380 15.14 -29.56 0.61
CA THR A 380 14.29 -29.79 -0.58
C THR A 380 13.27 -28.67 -0.72
N LEU A 381 13.37 -27.91 -1.80
CA LEU A 381 12.41 -26.88 -2.19
C LEU A 381 11.40 -27.47 -3.16
N LYS A 382 10.11 -27.38 -2.86
CA LYS A 382 9.05 -27.77 -3.80
C LYS A 382 8.80 -26.61 -4.76
N VAL A 383 9.14 -26.80 -6.03
CA VAL A 383 8.88 -25.84 -7.10
C VAL A 383 7.83 -26.43 -8.06
N SER A 384 7.14 -25.60 -8.83
CA SER A 384 6.18 -26.06 -9.82
C SER A 384 6.24 -25.18 -11.05
N GLN A 385 7.12 -25.56 -11.98
CA GLN A 385 7.33 -24.83 -13.23
C GLN A 385 7.36 -25.80 -14.42
N GLN A 386 6.66 -25.42 -15.48
CA GLN A 386 6.56 -26.19 -16.72
C GLN A 386 7.16 -25.38 -17.87
N LEU A 387 8.11 -25.98 -18.60
CA LEU A 387 8.80 -25.37 -19.73
C LEU A 387 8.48 -26.13 -21.02
N GLN A 388 7.94 -25.46 -22.04
CA GLN A 388 7.78 -26.06 -23.38
C GLN A 388 9.13 -26.12 -24.13
N PRO A 389 9.24 -26.96 -25.18
CA PRO A 389 10.43 -26.96 -26.05
C PRO A 389 10.76 -25.56 -26.59
N GLY A 390 12.00 -25.11 -26.39
CA GLY A 390 12.48 -23.81 -26.85
C GLY A 390 12.08 -22.61 -25.97
N GLU A 391 11.40 -22.83 -24.84
CA GLU A 391 11.08 -21.77 -23.88
C GLU A 391 12.19 -21.57 -22.84
N SER A 392 12.34 -20.32 -22.40
CA SER A 392 13.11 -19.93 -21.22
C SER A 392 12.16 -19.41 -20.15
N ASP A 393 12.43 -19.75 -18.90
CA ASP A 393 11.69 -19.21 -17.75
C ASP A 393 12.64 -18.96 -16.58
N ARG A 394 12.26 -18.02 -15.71
CA ARG A 394 13.08 -17.53 -14.59
C ARG A 394 12.36 -17.75 -13.27
N ILE A 395 13.01 -18.48 -12.37
CA ILE A 395 12.62 -18.53 -10.96
C ILE A 395 13.61 -17.77 -10.11
N GLN A 396 13.11 -17.26 -8.99
CA GLN A 396 13.91 -16.55 -8.02
C GLN A 396 13.84 -17.25 -6.67
N LEU A 397 15.00 -17.56 -6.11
CA LEU A 397 15.12 -18.06 -4.75
C LEU A 397 15.54 -16.88 -3.85
N ASN A 398 14.66 -16.47 -2.96
CA ASN A 398 14.91 -15.45 -1.95
C ASN A 398 15.50 -16.15 -0.72
N LEU A 399 16.81 -16.04 -0.57
CA LEU A 399 17.55 -16.71 0.49
C LEU A 399 17.63 -15.78 1.73
N GLY A 400 17.28 -16.29 2.90
CA GLY A 400 17.31 -15.57 4.19
C GLY A 400 17.95 -16.38 5.32
N GLN A 401 18.29 -15.73 6.43
CA GLN A 401 18.88 -16.37 7.62
C GLN A 401 17.85 -16.49 8.75
N CYS A 402 17.82 -17.65 9.43
CA CYS A 402 17.10 -17.81 10.70
C CYS A 402 17.97 -17.27 11.86
N ASN A 403 17.49 -16.26 12.58
CA ASN A 403 18.23 -15.62 13.67
C ASN A 403 17.84 -16.23 15.02
N ASP A 404 18.52 -17.31 15.42
CA ASP A 404 18.38 -17.90 16.75
C ASP A 404 19.43 -17.39 17.75
N ASP A 405 20.48 -16.69 17.28
CA ASP A 405 21.53 -16.06 18.10
C ASP A 405 21.67 -14.57 17.74
N PRO A 406 21.36 -13.63 18.66
CA PRO A 406 21.46 -12.20 18.41
C PRO A 406 22.88 -11.65 18.24
N GLY A 407 23.93 -12.45 18.50
CA GLY A 407 25.30 -12.08 18.13
C GLY A 407 25.59 -12.31 16.64
N LEU A 408 24.96 -13.31 16.03
CA LEU A 408 25.22 -13.71 14.64
C LEU A 408 24.56 -12.73 13.67
N ALA A 409 25.36 -12.07 12.86
CA ALA A 409 24.86 -10.96 12.06
C ALA A 409 25.33 -10.91 10.61
N TYR A 410 26.33 -11.70 10.21
CA TYR A 410 26.38 -12.25 8.87
C TYR A 410 26.76 -13.73 8.90
N VAL A 411 26.31 -14.53 7.95
CA VAL A 411 26.74 -15.91 7.77
C VAL A 411 27.06 -16.12 6.30
N TRP A 412 28.21 -16.72 6.01
CA TRP A 412 28.52 -17.15 4.66
C TRP A 412 28.15 -18.62 4.48
N TYR A 413 27.68 -18.97 3.28
CA TYR A 413 27.30 -20.33 2.93
C TYR A 413 27.94 -20.73 1.61
N ARG A 414 28.47 -21.94 1.57
CA ARG A 414 28.81 -22.62 0.32
C ARG A 414 27.71 -23.60 -0.01
N ILE A 415 26.98 -23.37 -1.10
CA ILE A 415 25.82 -24.17 -1.48
C ILE A 415 26.00 -24.79 -2.86
N LYS A 416 25.33 -25.91 -3.11
CA LYS A 416 25.21 -26.49 -4.46
C LYS A 416 23.75 -26.79 -4.76
N LEU A 417 23.31 -26.44 -5.96
CA LEU A 417 21.96 -26.72 -6.41
C LEU A 417 21.94 -28.01 -7.24
N THR A 418 20.96 -28.86 -6.97
CA THR A 418 20.65 -30.04 -7.77
C THR A 418 19.16 -30.02 -8.11
N ILE A 419 18.81 -29.97 -9.40
CA ILE A 419 17.45 -29.85 -9.90
C ILE A 419 17.05 -31.17 -10.59
N PRO A 420 16.22 -32.00 -9.97
CA PRO A 420 15.58 -33.13 -10.62
C PRO A 420 14.42 -32.65 -11.49
N PHE A 421 14.32 -33.16 -12.71
CA PHE A 421 13.25 -32.80 -13.64
C PHE A 421 12.64 -34.03 -14.32
N HIS A 422 11.37 -33.95 -14.72
CA HIS A 422 10.72 -35.05 -15.41
C HIS A 422 10.99 -35.01 -16.93
N GLY A 423 11.50 -36.12 -17.46
CA GLY A 423 11.80 -36.28 -18.90
C GLY A 423 12.64 -37.52 -19.22
N GLN A 424 13.55 -37.91 -18.32
CA GLN A 424 14.30 -39.18 -18.28
C GLN A 424 14.65 -39.52 -16.83
N SER A 425 14.49 -40.77 -16.40
CA SER A 425 14.71 -41.16 -14.99
C SER A 425 16.19 -41.08 -14.61
N GLY A 426 16.52 -40.39 -13.52
CA GLY A 426 17.87 -40.32 -12.95
C GLY A 426 18.74 -39.17 -13.46
N VAL A 427 18.25 -38.32 -14.36
CA VAL A 427 19.00 -37.14 -14.84
C VAL A 427 18.70 -35.95 -13.92
N VAL A 428 19.76 -35.31 -13.44
CA VAL A 428 19.70 -34.10 -12.61
C VAL A 428 20.59 -33.03 -13.22
N LEU A 429 20.13 -31.78 -13.15
CA LEU A 429 20.92 -30.61 -13.50
C LEU A 429 21.56 -30.07 -12.22
N ALA A 430 22.88 -29.98 -12.18
CA ALA A 430 23.59 -29.48 -11.01
C ALA A 430 24.32 -28.17 -11.34
N SER A 431 24.30 -27.22 -10.42
CA SER A 431 25.16 -26.03 -10.51
C SER A 431 26.59 -26.37 -10.09
N GLU A 432 27.53 -25.52 -10.47
CA GLU A 432 28.79 -25.40 -9.71
C GLU A 432 28.50 -24.89 -8.28
N PRO A 433 29.37 -25.15 -7.29
CA PRO A 433 29.20 -24.60 -5.95
C PRO A 433 29.19 -23.07 -5.97
N LEU A 434 28.25 -22.48 -5.23
CA LEU A 434 28.08 -21.04 -5.06
C LEU A 434 28.51 -20.64 -3.66
N LEU A 435 29.21 -19.50 -3.53
CA LEU A 435 29.64 -18.93 -2.26
C LEU A 435 28.97 -17.57 -2.05
N LEU A 436 28.12 -17.49 -1.02
CA LEU A 436 27.23 -16.37 -0.72
C LEU A 436 27.40 -15.91 0.73
N SER A 437 27.03 -14.66 1.04
CA SER A 437 26.89 -14.19 2.42
C SER A 437 25.51 -13.59 2.68
N PHE A 438 25.07 -13.67 3.94
CA PHE A 438 23.79 -13.18 4.41
C PHE A 438 23.98 -12.40 5.71
N PRO A 439 23.74 -11.09 5.73
CA PRO A 439 23.56 -10.19 4.59
C PRO A 439 24.77 -10.16 3.60
N PRO A 440 24.68 -9.46 2.45
CA PRO A 440 25.81 -9.21 1.57
C PRO A 440 26.94 -8.41 2.26
N VAL A 441 28.19 -8.84 2.14
CA VAL A 441 29.35 -8.14 2.74
C VAL A 441 29.79 -6.90 1.94
N ASN A 442 30.28 -5.84 2.59
CA ASN A 442 30.94 -4.69 1.91
C ASN A 442 30.06 -3.89 0.91
N LEU A 443 28.73 -3.87 1.07
CA LEU A 443 27.86 -2.90 0.39
C LEU A 443 27.88 -1.55 1.14
N LYS A 444 28.36 -0.50 0.48
CA LYS A 444 28.66 0.85 1.02
C LYS A 444 27.45 1.74 1.37
N HIS A 445 26.23 1.21 1.46
CA HIS A 445 25.06 2.07 1.70
C HIS A 445 24.59 2.12 3.16
N LEU A 446 25.55 1.94 4.05
CA LEU A 446 25.51 2.16 5.49
C LEU A 446 27.01 2.15 5.87
N ASP A 447 27.41 2.76 6.98
CA ASP A 447 28.75 2.63 7.53
C ASP A 447 29.00 1.17 8.05
N VAL A 448 28.98 0.17 7.15
CA VAL A 448 28.91 -1.29 7.44
C VAL A 448 30.25 -1.99 7.37
N TRP A 449 31.31 -1.28 6.99
CA TRP A 449 32.65 -1.87 6.92
C TRP A 449 33.68 -0.76 7.13
N ASP A 450 34.16 -0.65 8.36
CA ASP A 450 35.26 0.23 8.72
C ASP A 450 36.57 -0.57 8.80
N GLN A 451 37.72 0.10 8.72
CA GLN A 451 39.06 -0.50 8.78
C GLN A 451 39.32 -1.34 10.05
N ARG A 452 38.45 -1.25 11.06
CA ARG A 452 38.54 -2.01 12.32
C ARG A 452 38.03 -3.45 12.19
N ASP A 453 37.06 -3.71 11.32
CA ASP A 453 36.50 -5.06 11.07
C ASP A 453 37.35 -5.87 10.10
N GLU A 454 38.06 -5.18 9.20
CA GLU A 454 39.08 -5.72 8.30
C GLU A 454 40.26 -6.37 9.05
N ASN A 455 40.51 -5.96 10.30
CA ASN A 455 41.68 -6.36 11.08
C ASN A 455 41.37 -7.35 12.23
N SER A 456 40.13 -7.83 12.35
CA SER A 456 39.77 -8.84 13.35
C SER A 456 40.36 -10.20 12.99
N ALA A 457 41.19 -10.78 13.87
CA ALA A 457 41.83 -12.08 13.65
C ALA A 457 40.83 -13.21 13.28
N VAL A 458 39.60 -13.14 13.80
CA VAL A 458 38.53 -14.10 13.51
C VAL A 458 38.00 -13.91 12.08
N ASN A 459 37.73 -12.66 11.67
CA ASN A 459 37.28 -12.37 10.31
C ASN A 459 38.38 -12.66 9.28
N LEU A 460 39.65 -12.44 9.63
CA LEU A 460 40.79 -12.74 8.79
C LEU A 460 40.95 -14.23 8.52
N ALA A 461 40.80 -15.07 9.55
CA ALA A 461 40.80 -16.52 9.39
C ALA A 461 39.63 -16.99 8.51
N THR A 462 38.44 -16.40 8.70
CA THR A 462 37.25 -16.68 7.86
C THR A 462 37.48 -16.32 6.40
N LEU A 463 38.03 -15.12 6.11
CA LEU A 463 38.32 -14.68 4.74
C LEU A 463 39.42 -15.51 4.08
N GLN A 464 40.44 -15.92 4.83
CA GLN A 464 41.48 -16.84 4.33
C GLN A 464 40.88 -18.20 3.98
N HIS A 465 40.05 -18.78 4.84
CA HIS A 465 39.36 -20.04 4.56
C HIS A 465 38.51 -19.94 3.29
N MET A 466 37.62 -18.94 3.20
CA MET A 466 36.78 -18.68 2.03
C MET A 466 37.59 -18.52 0.73
N SER A 467 38.78 -17.94 0.79
CA SER A 467 39.64 -17.72 -0.39
C SER A 467 40.13 -19.03 -1.02
N THR A 468 40.27 -20.09 -0.23
CA THR A 468 40.73 -21.42 -0.68
C THR A 468 39.60 -22.29 -1.25
N LEU A 469 38.34 -21.88 -1.08
CA LEU A 469 37.17 -22.62 -1.57
C LEU A 469 36.95 -22.37 -3.07
N THR A 470 36.81 -23.47 -3.82
CA THR A 470 36.39 -23.47 -5.23
C THR A 470 34.87 -23.32 -5.31
N ALA A 471 34.42 -22.14 -5.77
CA ALA A 471 33.02 -21.77 -5.96
C ALA A 471 32.89 -20.48 -6.80
N GLU A 472 31.77 -20.30 -7.49
CA GLU A 472 31.36 -19.01 -8.05
C GLU A 472 30.88 -18.11 -6.91
N ARG A 473 31.32 -16.84 -6.90
CA ARG A 473 31.23 -15.95 -5.73
C ARG A 473 30.30 -14.79 -6.02
N SER A 474 29.46 -14.43 -5.05
CA SER A 474 28.73 -13.17 -5.14
C SER A 474 29.68 -11.97 -5.19
N ARG A 475 29.21 -10.84 -5.75
CA ARG A 475 30.04 -9.65 -5.96
C ARG A 475 30.61 -9.11 -4.64
N SER A 476 29.81 -9.10 -3.58
CA SER A 476 30.24 -8.75 -2.22
C SER A 476 31.44 -9.60 -1.77
N VAL A 477 31.30 -10.93 -1.80
CA VAL A 477 32.31 -11.90 -1.36
C VAL A 477 33.59 -11.80 -2.19
N ALA A 478 33.47 -11.73 -3.52
CA ALA A 478 34.61 -11.62 -4.42
C ALA A 478 35.43 -10.34 -4.16
N THR A 479 34.74 -9.20 -3.98
CA THR A 479 35.37 -7.90 -3.73
C THR A 479 36.10 -7.88 -2.39
N THR A 480 35.51 -8.48 -1.34
CA THR A 480 36.10 -8.51 0.00
C THR A 480 37.34 -9.40 0.06
N ILE A 481 37.33 -10.58 -0.57
CA ILE A 481 38.51 -11.45 -0.66
C ILE A 481 39.66 -10.76 -1.43
N GLN A 482 39.35 -10.09 -2.55
CA GLN A 482 40.37 -9.45 -3.39
C GLN A 482 41.04 -8.25 -2.70
N LYS A 483 40.31 -7.48 -1.89
CA LYS A 483 40.87 -6.39 -1.08
C LYS A 483 41.88 -6.90 -0.05
N TYR A 484 41.69 -8.10 0.48
CA TYR A 484 42.53 -8.67 1.55
C TYR A 484 43.80 -9.37 1.03
N GLN A 485 43.81 -9.83 -0.22
CA GLN A 485 44.98 -10.49 -0.83
C GLN A 485 46.03 -9.50 -1.38
N ARG A 486 45.77 -8.20 -1.29
CA ARG A 486 46.71 -7.11 -1.61
C ARG A 486 47.31 -6.54 -0.33
#